data_AF-A0A1Q8QA08-F1
#
_entry.id   AF-A0A1Q8QA08-F1
#
_cell.length_a   1.000
_cell.length_b   1.000
_cell.length_c   1.000
_cell.angle_alpha   90.00
_cell.angle_beta   90.00
_cell.angle_gamma   90.00
#
_symmetry.space_group_name_H-M   'P 1'
#
loop_
_entity.id
_entity.type
_entity.pdbx_description
1 polymer ?
#
loop_
_entity_poly.entity_id
_entity_poly.type
_entity_poly.pdbx_seq_one_letter_code
_entity_poly.pdbx_strand_id
1 'polypeptide(L)'
;MKKAVFLLLSVLLFSTTLPNQAGGAQFKDIPRDHWAHDEIRFLTDKQVIKGYAGGTFQPLKTLTRKDAAIMVVRALKWPMPSNPSVKPSDMKATMGGYKEIMAAVNKGLFTLSGNKFNPNGPLSRKEMAKVIAVAYNYKGKGASSFKDVSKSNPFYKFVDAIAENDVTSGYKDGTFKPDVTVNRAQFSTFLARIYGKPLQYVVKQNGQTIASYQNETDAINKTVRTAGSTVHPVSNSLITYAQRPQPMTKTGIKNGVLIYNGAENPSLFDNEFFKPYLAYKQNERYTGTMFDSFIILGRNYSVTGEFAETSRNKANYKEFKWYADRTFAADGAMAALNKDAKELGKKPTVYIAIPYPKQGESIVLPNGKSVKNTLPERQKLVNWYRQQVESKWKAAGYTNLSFKGYYWLNETVISLEDEQLVEQTAAAIHKSGKTFIYSPHASSTNFESWKTYGFDGAYLQPNAFRLDLNDTDARLHRAFLRAQVYGSGLNIEIDSYSPHQIASGSGNFMDYLEMANRYRLPGQSLIMYQGTDMVNRMATYNDSTYNRLYRELYNTLH
;
A
#
# COMPACT_ATOMS: atom_id res chain seq x y z
N MET A 1 -6.41 -33.27 71.22
CA MET A 1 -5.65 -32.03 70.94
C MET A 1 -4.38 -32.37 70.19
N LYS A 2 -4.37 -32.26 68.85
CA LYS A 2 -3.17 -32.35 68.02
C LYS A 2 -3.22 -31.22 67.00
N LYS A 3 -2.22 -30.35 67.06
CA LYS A 3 -2.12 -29.08 66.34
C LYS A 3 -1.87 -29.34 64.85
N ALA A 4 -2.69 -28.74 63.98
CA ALA A 4 -2.50 -28.73 62.54
C ALA A 4 -1.39 -27.74 62.17
N VAL A 5 -0.42 -28.22 61.40
CA VAL A 5 0.69 -27.43 60.85
C VAL A 5 0.19 -26.74 59.58
N PHE A 6 0.21 -25.41 59.57
CA PHE A 6 -0.07 -24.59 58.38
C PHE A 6 1.13 -24.67 57.42
N LEU A 7 0.91 -25.23 56.22
CA LEU A 7 1.88 -25.22 55.13
C LEU A 7 1.77 -23.89 54.38
N LEU A 8 2.78 -23.03 54.52
CA LEU A 8 2.94 -21.81 53.71
C LEU A 8 3.27 -22.21 52.26
N LEU A 9 2.30 -22.07 51.36
CA LEU A 9 2.55 -22.10 49.91
C LEU A 9 3.20 -20.78 49.48
N SER A 10 4.50 -20.82 49.20
CA SER A 10 5.23 -19.77 48.51
C SER A 10 4.82 -19.75 47.03
N VAL A 11 4.00 -18.78 46.64
CA VAL A 11 3.69 -18.50 45.23
C VAL A 11 4.93 -17.86 44.59
N LEU A 12 5.71 -18.68 43.89
CA LEU A 12 6.75 -18.22 42.96
C LEU A 12 6.07 -17.55 41.76
N LEU A 13 5.97 -16.23 41.81
CA LEU A 13 5.65 -15.38 40.66
C LEU A 13 6.79 -15.50 39.64
N PHE A 14 6.66 -16.43 38.69
CA PHE A 14 7.44 -16.38 37.46
C PHE A 14 7.00 -15.15 36.67
N SER A 15 7.73 -14.06 36.84
CA SER A 15 7.70 -12.91 35.94
C SER A 15 8.27 -13.34 34.59
N THR A 16 7.42 -13.93 33.75
CA THR A 16 7.73 -14.09 32.33
C THR A 16 7.83 -12.71 31.72
N THR A 17 9.06 -12.18 31.63
CA THR A 17 9.36 -11.06 30.76
C THR A 17 9.06 -11.53 29.35
N LEU A 18 7.90 -11.11 28.82
CA LEU A 18 7.68 -11.15 27.38
C LEU A 18 8.89 -10.44 26.75
N PRO A 19 9.56 -11.04 25.74
CA PRO A 19 10.63 -10.35 25.05
C PRO A 19 10.04 -9.04 24.53
N ASN A 20 10.59 -7.94 25.04
CA ASN A 20 10.31 -6.61 24.57
C ASN A 20 10.58 -6.67 23.06
N GLN A 21 9.54 -6.63 22.23
CA GLN A 21 9.73 -6.45 20.81
C GLN A 21 10.38 -5.09 20.66
N ALA A 22 11.70 -5.10 20.47
CA ALA A 22 12.47 -3.90 20.19
C ALA A 22 11.86 -3.28 18.93
N GLY A 23 11.11 -2.19 19.10
CA GLY A 23 10.82 -1.30 17.99
C GLY A 23 12.14 -0.98 17.31
N GLY A 24 12.17 -1.07 15.97
CA GLY A 24 13.38 -0.95 15.15
C GLY A 24 14.34 0.09 15.70
N ALA A 25 15.58 -0.32 15.96
CA ALA A 25 16.56 0.55 16.59
C ALA A 25 16.73 1.83 15.77
N GLN A 26 16.32 2.97 16.33
CA GLN A 26 16.56 4.28 15.73
C GLN A 26 18.06 4.59 15.84
N PHE A 27 18.73 4.79 14.70
CA PHE A 27 20.15 5.15 14.68
C PHE A 27 20.32 6.65 14.90
N LYS A 28 21.28 7.03 15.76
CA LYS A 28 21.54 8.44 16.11
C LYS A 28 21.95 9.30 14.91
N ASP A 29 22.59 8.69 13.92
CA ASP A 29 23.11 9.31 12.70
C ASP A 29 22.21 9.12 11.48
N ILE A 30 20.98 8.61 11.68
CA ILE A 30 19.94 8.51 10.66
C ILE A 30 18.69 9.23 11.18
N PRO A 31 18.67 10.58 11.11
CA PRO A 31 17.46 11.34 11.42
C PRO A 31 16.33 10.99 10.44
N ARG A 32 15.08 11.30 10.81
CA ARG A 32 13.89 10.97 9.99
C ARG A 32 13.91 11.60 8.59
N ASP A 33 14.58 12.73 8.41
CA ASP A 33 14.76 13.43 7.13
C ASP A 33 15.97 12.95 6.32
N HIS A 34 16.72 11.96 6.82
CA HIS A 34 17.77 11.32 6.03
C HIS A 34 17.15 10.56 4.85
N TRP A 35 17.67 10.77 3.65
CA TRP A 35 17.15 10.22 2.37
C TRP A 35 17.05 8.69 2.28
N ALA A 36 17.70 7.96 3.20
CA ALA A 36 17.66 6.49 3.31
C ALA A 36 17.00 6.00 4.61
N HIS A 37 16.35 6.90 5.37
CA HIS A 37 15.80 6.58 6.69
C HIS A 37 14.85 5.38 6.63
N ASP A 38 13.91 5.38 5.70
CA ASP A 38 12.88 4.34 5.65
C ASP A 38 13.43 3.01 5.16
N GLU A 39 14.33 3.01 4.18
CA GLU A 39 14.98 1.80 3.72
C GLU A 39 15.88 1.18 4.80
N ILE A 40 16.59 2.01 5.57
CA ILE A 40 17.41 1.57 6.69
C ILE A 40 16.53 1.04 7.83
N ARG A 41 15.46 1.75 8.19
CA ARG A 41 14.49 1.29 9.20
C ARG A 41 13.88 -0.04 8.78
N PHE A 42 13.37 -0.12 7.55
CA PHE A 42 12.78 -1.32 6.98
C PHE A 42 13.72 -2.52 7.02
N LEU A 43 14.96 -2.37 6.54
CA LEU A 43 15.92 -3.48 6.54
C LEU A 43 16.39 -3.84 7.96
N THR A 44 16.35 -2.90 8.90
CA THR A 44 16.64 -3.16 10.33
C THR A 44 15.52 -3.99 10.95
N ASP A 45 14.26 -3.65 10.70
CA ASP A 45 13.08 -4.40 11.17
C ASP A 45 13.05 -5.82 10.59
N LYS A 46 13.52 -5.99 9.33
CA LYS A 46 13.71 -7.29 8.70
C LYS A 46 14.96 -8.04 9.16
N GLN A 47 15.73 -7.47 10.11
CA GLN A 47 16.98 -8.03 10.64
C GLN A 47 18.06 -8.29 9.57
N VAL A 48 17.97 -7.59 8.43
CA VAL A 48 18.93 -7.69 7.32
C VAL A 48 20.20 -6.91 7.66
N ILE A 49 20.02 -5.69 8.20
CA ILE A 49 21.11 -4.82 8.64
C ILE A 49 21.09 -4.61 10.14
N LYS A 50 22.26 -4.22 10.66
CA LYS A 50 22.47 -3.82 12.04
C LYS A 50 23.37 -2.58 12.07
N GLY A 51 23.19 -1.77 13.10
CA GLY A 51 24.12 -0.69 13.42
C GLY A 51 25.38 -1.18 14.11
N TYR A 52 26.26 -0.23 14.42
CA TYR A 52 27.48 -0.42 15.18
C TYR A 52 27.25 -0.20 16.67
N ALA A 53 28.23 -0.61 17.48
CA ALA A 53 28.30 -0.21 18.88
C ALA A 53 28.18 1.32 19.02
N GLY A 54 27.42 1.79 20.00
CA GLY A 54 27.12 3.21 20.20
C GLY A 54 25.84 3.73 19.53
N GLY A 55 25.13 2.88 18.77
CA GLY A 55 23.81 3.20 18.21
C GLY A 55 23.86 3.99 16.89
N THR A 56 24.90 3.79 16.08
CA THR A 56 25.08 4.46 14.77
C THR A 56 24.99 3.47 13.60
N PHE A 57 24.55 3.93 12.43
CA PHE A 57 24.50 3.14 11.20
C PHE A 57 25.73 3.36 10.31
N GLN A 58 26.37 4.53 10.39
CA GLN A 58 27.47 5.00 9.55
C GLN A 58 27.08 5.04 8.05
N PRO A 59 26.09 5.86 7.64
CA PRO A 59 25.49 5.81 6.29
C PRO A 59 26.49 6.04 5.15
N LEU A 60 27.46 6.94 5.35
CA LEU A 60 28.46 7.32 4.35
C LEU A 60 29.69 6.41 4.35
N LYS A 61 29.78 5.45 5.27
CA LYS A 61 30.89 4.50 5.27
C LYS A 61 30.83 3.63 4.02
N THR A 62 31.97 3.53 3.33
CA THR A 62 32.14 2.62 2.18
C THR A 62 31.75 1.21 2.57
N LEU A 63 30.87 0.60 1.77
CA LEU A 63 30.44 -0.77 1.99
C LEU A 63 31.53 -1.73 1.54
N THR A 64 31.84 -2.71 2.40
CA THR A 64 32.79 -3.76 2.06
C THR A 64 32.10 -4.92 1.32
N ARG A 65 32.88 -5.68 0.55
CA ARG A 65 32.38 -6.88 -0.16
C ARG A 65 31.77 -7.91 0.80
N LYS A 66 32.36 -8.12 1.99
CA LYS A 66 31.79 -9.02 3.01
C LYS A 66 30.43 -8.51 3.52
N ASP A 67 30.30 -7.21 3.77
CA ASP A 67 29.06 -6.65 4.33
C ASP A 67 27.93 -6.75 3.30
N ALA A 68 28.24 -6.49 2.02
CA ALA A 68 27.30 -6.68 0.92
C ALA A 68 26.81 -8.15 0.80
N ALA A 69 27.74 -9.12 0.91
CA ALA A 69 27.41 -10.54 0.90
C ALA A 69 26.47 -10.91 2.05
N ILE A 70 26.80 -10.46 3.27
CA ILE A 70 25.99 -10.69 4.47
C ILE A 70 24.58 -10.10 4.30
N MET A 71 24.49 -8.86 3.83
CA MET A 71 23.21 -8.16 3.64
C MET A 71 22.32 -8.89 2.63
N VAL A 72 22.84 -9.27 1.46
CA VAL A 72 22.04 -9.93 0.42
C VAL A 72 21.60 -11.33 0.85
N VAL A 73 22.49 -12.10 1.48
CA VAL A 73 22.16 -13.45 1.95
C VAL A 73 21.11 -13.43 3.05
N ARG A 74 21.17 -12.45 3.97
CA ARG A 74 20.13 -12.25 4.99
C ARG A 74 18.82 -11.77 4.37
N ALA A 75 18.90 -10.83 3.44
CA ALA A 75 17.73 -10.34 2.71
C ALA A 75 16.98 -11.46 2.01
N LEU A 76 17.73 -12.39 1.40
CA LEU A 76 17.20 -13.52 0.66
C LEU A 76 17.04 -14.80 1.49
N LYS A 77 17.30 -14.74 2.80
CA LYS A 77 17.29 -15.88 3.76
C LYS A 77 17.82 -17.16 3.14
N TRP A 78 18.92 -17.08 2.40
CA TRP A 78 19.45 -18.25 1.72
C TRP A 78 19.95 -19.29 2.72
N PRO A 79 19.81 -20.59 2.40
CA PRO A 79 20.40 -21.63 3.23
C PRO A 79 21.92 -21.50 3.22
N MET A 80 22.54 -21.65 4.39
CA MET A 80 23.99 -21.66 4.53
C MET A 80 24.54 -23.00 4.04
N PRO A 81 25.57 -23.03 3.19
CA PRO A 81 26.12 -24.28 2.69
C PRO A 81 26.85 -25.03 3.81
N SER A 82 26.53 -26.32 4.00
CA SER A 82 27.25 -27.20 4.93
C SER A 82 28.65 -27.56 4.42
N ASN A 83 28.82 -27.68 3.10
CA ASN A 83 30.10 -27.92 2.45
C ASN A 83 30.22 -27.06 1.18
N PRO A 84 30.77 -25.84 1.27
CA PRO A 84 30.94 -24.96 0.11
C PRO A 84 31.98 -25.55 -0.87
N SER A 85 31.66 -25.58 -2.17
CA SER A 85 32.57 -26.06 -3.22
C SER A 85 33.67 -25.05 -3.54
N VAL A 86 33.34 -23.76 -3.49
CA VAL A 86 34.30 -22.67 -3.66
C VAL A 86 34.76 -22.18 -2.28
N LYS A 87 36.07 -22.22 -2.02
CA LYS A 87 36.72 -21.83 -0.76
C LYS A 87 37.84 -20.81 -1.03
N PRO A 88 37.55 -19.50 -1.03
CA PRO A 88 38.58 -18.48 -1.25
C PRO A 88 39.68 -18.54 -0.19
N SER A 89 40.93 -18.36 -0.59
CA SER A 89 42.11 -18.56 0.27
C SER A 89 42.25 -17.53 1.39
N ASP A 90 41.58 -16.39 1.27
CA ASP A 90 41.58 -15.28 2.25
C ASP A 90 40.36 -15.30 3.18
N MET A 91 39.60 -16.39 3.21
CA MET A 91 38.44 -16.59 4.08
C MET A 91 38.74 -17.59 5.20
N LYS A 92 38.46 -17.20 6.45
CA LYS A 92 38.62 -18.05 7.65
C LYS A 92 37.26 -18.31 8.30
N ALA A 93 37.03 -19.53 8.80
CA ALA A 93 35.77 -19.92 9.43
C ALA A 93 35.39 -19.07 10.66
N THR A 94 36.38 -18.46 11.32
CA THR A 94 36.20 -17.55 12.46
C THR A 94 35.78 -16.13 12.06
N MET A 95 35.78 -15.80 10.77
CA MET A 95 35.38 -14.47 10.29
C MET A 95 33.88 -14.25 10.52
N GLY A 96 33.52 -13.09 11.07
CA GLY A 96 32.12 -12.69 11.20
C GLY A 96 31.41 -12.74 9.84
N GLY A 97 30.27 -13.43 9.78
CA GLY A 97 29.52 -13.63 8.55
C GLY A 97 30.11 -14.64 7.57
N TYR A 98 31.05 -15.50 8.00
CA TYR A 98 31.70 -16.48 7.13
C TYR A 98 30.69 -17.32 6.34
N LYS A 99 29.67 -17.88 7.00
CA LYS A 99 28.67 -18.74 6.35
C LYS A 99 27.89 -17.98 5.27
N GLU A 100 27.50 -16.74 5.55
CA GLU A 100 26.83 -15.88 4.57
C GLU A 100 27.74 -15.59 3.38
N ILE A 101 29.00 -15.24 3.62
CA ILE A 101 29.98 -14.97 2.56
C ILE A 101 30.18 -16.21 1.69
N MET A 102 30.32 -17.39 2.31
CA MET A 102 30.44 -18.65 1.59
C MET A 102 29.20 -18.93 0.73
N ALA A 103 27.99 -18.69 1.25
CA ALA A 103 26.76 -18.82 0.47
C ALA A 103 26.77 -17.90 -0.77
N ALA A 104 27.10 -16.62 -0.58
CA ALA A 104 27.13 -15.63 -1.66
C ALA A 104 28.17 -15.97 -2.74
N VAL A 105 29.39 -16.36 -2.34
CA VAL A 105 30.46 -16.74 -3.26
C VAL A 105 30.09 -17.99 -4.05
N ASN A 106 29.52 -19.02 -3.40
CA ASN A 106 29.13 -20.26 -4.06
C ASN A 106 27.91 -20.10 -4.98
N LYS A 107 27.12 -19.04 -4.79
CA LYS A 107 26.06 -18.62 -5.72
C LYS A 107 26.57 -17.71 -6.85
N GLY A 108 27.87 -17.40 -6.89
CA GLY A 108 28.50 -16.65 -7.98
C GLY A 108 28.31 -15.14 -7.93
N LEU A 109 27.86 -14.57 -6.79
CA LEU A 109 27.56 -13.14 -6.66
C LEU A 109 28.80 -12.28 -6.86
N PHE A 110 29.97 -12.81 -6.51
CA PHE A 110 31.24 -12.08 -6.53
C PHE A 110 32.22 -12.75 -7.48
N THR A 111 32.97 -11.93 -8.21
CA THR A 111 34.15 -12.40 -8.95
C THR A 111 35.32 -12.53 -7.97
N LEU A 112 36.05 -13.65 -8.05
CA LEU A 112 37.29 -13.88 -7.29
C LEU A 112 38.49 -13.47 -8.15
N SER A 113 39.56 -12.99 -7.51
CA SER A 113 40.84 -12.71 -8.18
C SER A 113 41.90 -13.63 -7.59
N GLY A 114 42.49 -14.52 -8.39
CA GLY A 114 43.50 -15.48 -7.91
C GLY A 114 43.02 -16.31 -6.71
N ASN A 115 41.77 -16.80 -6.75
CA ASN A 115 41.10 -17.50 -5.65
C ASN A 115 40.93 -16.68 -4.34
N LYS A 116 41.00 -15.35 -4.39
CA LYS A 116 40.73 -14.46 -3.25
C LYS A 116 39.40 -13.73 -3.40
N PHE A 117 38.68 -13.61 -2.28
CA PHE A 117 37.41 -12.89 -2.19
C PHE A 117 37.60 -11.40 -1.91
N ASN A 118 38.66 -11.01 -1.23
CA ASN A 118 38.93 -9.67 -0.70
C ASN A 118 37.80 -9.13 0.19
N PRO A 119 37.57 -9.73 1.38
CA PRO A 119 36.39 -9.44 2.21
C PRO A 119 36.28 -8.00 2.69
N ASN A 120 37.42 -7.35 3.00
CA ASN A 120 37.45 -5.97 3.49
C ASN A 120 37.60 -4.94 2.34
N GLY A 121 37.73 -5.39 1.10
CA GLY A 121 37.78 -4.51 -0.05
C GLY A 121 36.46 -3.76 -0.26
N PRO A 122 36.51 -2.54 -0.82
CA PRO A 122 35.31 -1.78 -1.12
C PRO A 122 34.48 -2.46 -2.20
N LEU A 123 33.15 -2.29 -2.16
CA LEU A 123 32.26 -2.71 -3.23
C LEU A 123 32.08 -1.57 -4.24
N SER A 124 32.49 -1.80 -5.49
CA SER A 124 32.20 -0.88 -6.61
C SER A 124 30.77 -1.03 -7.14
N ARG A 125 30.25 -0.02 -7.83
CA ARG A 125 28.90 -0.04 -8.43
C ARG A 125 28.71 -1.15 -9.48
N LYS A 126 29.74 -1.47 -10.27
CA LYS A 126 29.69 -2.61 -11.21
C LYS A 126 29.62 -3.96 -10.49
N GLU A 127 30.32 -4.11 -9.37
CA GLU A 127 30.23 -5.32 -8.55
C GLU A 127 28.88 -5.41 -7.84
N MET A 128 28.36 -4.29 -7.32
CA MET A 128 27.00 -4.20 -6.80
C MET A 128 25.96 -4.65 -7.85
N ALA A 129 26.10 -4.21 -9.10
CA ALA A 129 25.21 -4.61 -10.18
C ALA A 129 25.23 -6.13 -10.39
N LYS A 130 26.41 -6.75 -10.41
CA LYS A 130 26.54 -8.21 -10.47
C LYS A 130 25.90 -8.89 -9.27
N VAL A 131 26.18 -8.42 -8.05
CA VAL A 131 25.64 -8.99 -6.82
C VAL A 131 24.11 -9.01 -6.86
N ILE A 132 23.48 -7.88 -7.21
CA ILE A 132 22.02 -7.78 -7.27
C ILE A 132 21.45 -8.61 -8.43
N ALA A 133 22.00 -8.47 -9.64
CA ALA A 133 21.47 -9.16 -10.81
C ALA A 133 21.55 -10.69 -10.67
N VAL A 134 22.65 -11.21 -10.11
CA VAL A 134 22.77 -12.66 -9.87
C VAL A 134 21.84 -13.09 -8.75
N ALA A 135 21.78 -12.34 -7.65
CA ALA A 135 20.98 -12.73 -6.48
C ALA A 135 19.47 -12.77 -6.75
N TYR A 136 18.99 -11.86 -7.59
CA TYR A 136 17.58 -11.78 -8.00
C TYR A 136 17.32 -12.43 -9.37
N ASN A 137 18.34 -13.07 -9.97
CA ASN A 137 18.30 -13.66 -11.31
C ASN A 137 17.79 -12.71 -12.41
N TYR A 138 18.01 -11.42 -12.27
CA TYR A 138 17.61 -10.42 -13.26
C TYR A 138 18.35 -10.62 -14.58
N LYS A 139 17.62 -10.38 -15.66
CA LYS A 139 18.11 -10.37 -17.03
C LYS A 139 17.84 -9.00 -17.62
N GLY A 140 18.75 -8.55 -18.47
CA GLY A 140 18.56 -7.34 -19.26
C GLY A 140 18.34 -7.68 -20.72
N LYS A 141 18.01 -6.65 -21.52
CA LYS A 141 17.67 -6.76 -22.95
C LYS A 141 18.78 -6.25 -23.88
N GLY A 142 19.94 -5.90 -23.33
CA GLY A 142 21.05 -5.28 -24.06
C GLY A 142 20.74 -3.87 -24.55
N ALA A 143 19.89 -3.15 -23.80
CA ALA A 143 19.30 -1.86 -24.15
C ALA A 143 19.75 -0.72 -23.22
N SER A 144 20.58 -1.01 -22.21
CA SER A 144 21.16 0.00 -21.31
C SER A 144 21.81 1.13 -22.09
N SER A 145 21.41 2.34 -21.77
CA SER A 145 21.83 3.60 -22.41
C SER A 145 22.94 4.34 -21.67
N PHE A 146 23.52 3.75 -20.61
CA PHE A 146 24.60 4.39 -19.86
C PHE A 146 25.86 4.60 -20.71
N LYS A 147 26.29 5.85 -20.82
CA LYS A 147 27.37 6.28 -21.73
C LYS A 147 28.75 5.71 -21.36
N ASP A 148 28.95 5.36 -20.10
CA ASP A 148 30.21 4.93 -19.51
C ASP A 148 30.28 3.41 -19.26
N VAL A 149 29.33 2.64 -19.77
CA VAL A 149 29.34 1.17 -19.71
C VAL A 149 29.09 0.61 -21.12
N SER A 150 30.17 0.36 -21.86
CA SER A 150 30.10 -0.24 -23.20
C SER A 150 29.59 -1.68 -23.17
N LYS A 151 29.01 -2.16 -24.29
CA LYS A 151 28.58 -3.57 -24.45
C LYS A 151 29.73 -4.59 -24.29
N SER A 152 30.97 -4.16 -24.53
CA SER A 152 32.18 -4.98 -24.33
C SER A 152 32.62 -5.09 -22.87
N ASN A 153 32.09 -4.25 -21.98
CA ASN A 153 32.42 -4.31 -20.56
C ASN A 153 31.90 -5.64 -19.96
N PRO A 154 32.72 -6.43 -19.23
CA PRO A 154 32.28 -7.70 -18.62
C PRO A 154 31.09 -7.57 -17.66
N PHE A 155 30.84 -6.37 -17.12
CA PHE A 155 29.72 -6.08 -16.25
C PHE A 155 28.49 -5.53 -16.96
N TYR A 156 28.56 -5.24 -18.27
CA TYR A 156 27.46 -4.64 -19.04
C TYR A 156 26.14 -5.37 -18.82
N LYS A 157 26.12 -6.71 -18.97
CA LYS A 157 24.92 -7.52 -18.80
C LYS A 157 24.27 -7.40 -17.42
N PHE A 158 25.06 -7.14 -16.38
CA PHE A 158 24.54 -6.98 -15.02
C PHE A 158 24.00 -5.58 -14.79
N VAL A 159 24.71 -4.56 -15.30
CA VAL A 159 24.24 -3.16 -15.28
C VAL A 159 22.94 -3.04 -16.06
N ASP A 160 22.88 -3.63 -17.25
CA ASP A 160 21.70 -3.71 -18.10
C ASP A 160 20.55 -4.45 -17.42
N ALA A 161 20.82 -5.57 -16.74
CA ALA A 161 19.81 -6.30 -15.98
C ALA A 161 19.21 -5.47 -14.83
N ILE A 162 20.02 -4.75 -14.05
CA ILE A 162 19.48 -3.94 -12.94
C ILE A 162 18.79 -2.65 -13.44
N ALA A 163 19.16 -2.15 -14.62
CA ALA A 163 18.47 -1.02 -15.25
C ALA A 163 17.09 -1.44 -15.79
N GLU A 164 17.03 -2.55 -16.53
CA GLU A 164 15.78 -3.11 -17.10
C GLU A 164 14.74 -3.48 -16.02
N ASN A 165 15.17 -3.73 -14.79
CA ASN A 165 14.30 -4.11 -13.67
C ASN A 165 14.07 -2.95 -12.67
N ASP A 166 14.28 -1.70 -13.11
CA ASP A 166 14.05 -0.46 -12.35
C ASP A 166 14.78 -0.42 -10.99
N VAL A 167 15.90 -1.12 -10.88
CA VAL A 167 16.74 -1.07 -9.68
C VAL A 167 17.60 0.19 -9.70
N THR A 168 18.05 0.63 -10.88
CA THR A 168 18.88 1.84 -11.05
C THR A 168 18.43 2.67 -12.26
N SER A 169 18.41 3.99 -12.11
CA SER A 169 18.26 4.96 -13.20
C SER A 169 19.60 5.59 -13.62
N GLY A 170 20.69 5.27 -12.91
CA GLY A 170 21.98 5.96 -13.06
C GLY A 170 21.95 7.40 -12.58
N TYR A 171 22.92 8.19 -13.02
CA TYR A 171 23.06 9.61 -12.71
C TYR A 171 22.38 10.49 -13.76
N LYS A 172 22.05 11.73 -13.39
CA LYS A 172 21.38 12.70 -14.28
C LYS A 172 22.16 13.01 -15.56
N ASP A 173 23.48 12.81 -15.55
CA ASP A 173 24.39 12.97 -16.70
C ASP A 173 24.31 11.81 -17.72
N GLY A 174 23.51 10.77 -17.42
CA GLY A 174 23.37 9.57 -18.25
C GLY A 174 24.46 8.52 -18.02
N THR A 175 25.22 8.62 -16.91
CA THR A 175 26.28 7.67 -16.54
C THR A 175 25.82 6.68 -15.46
N PHE A 176 26.49 5.54 -15.37
CA PHE A 176 26.33 4.57 -14.29
C PHE A 176 27.42 4.70 -13.21
N LYS A 177 28.60 5.22 -13.55
CA LYS A 177 29.82 5.33 -12.73
C LYS A 177 30.28 3.98 -12.16
N PRO A 178 30.67 3.01 -13.03
CA PRO A 178 30.88 1.61 -12.64
C PRO A 178 31.96 1.41 -11.56
N ASP A 179 32.98 2.24 -11.52
CA ASP A 179 34.13 2.10 -10.61
C ASP A 179 33.98 2.86 -9.28
N VAL A 180 32.95 3.71 -9.16
CA VAL A 180 32.66 4.41 -7.90
C VAL A 180 32.20 3.40 -6.85
N THR A 181 32.68 3.57 -5.61
CA THR A 181 32.32 2.70 -4.49
C THR A 181 30.94 3.06 -3.93
N VAL A 182 30.26 2.05 -3.39
CA VAL A 182 28.92 2.20 -2.81
C VAL A 182 29.04 2.33 -1.30
N ASN A 183 28.32 3.28 -0.70
CA ASN A 183 28.23 3.39 0.76
C ASN A 183 27.07 2.57 1.34
N ARG A 184 27.04 2.42 2.66
CA ARG A 184 26.03 1.61 3.37
C ARG A 184 24.59 2.07 3.11
N ALA A 185 24.34 3.38 3.09
CA ALA A 185 23.01 3.91 2.83
C ALA A 185 22.57 3.62 1.39
N GLN A 186 23.44 3.82 0.40
CA GLN A 186 23.13 3.58 -1.01
C GLN A 186 22.80 2.12 -1.26
N PHE A 187 23.59 1.20 -0.71
CA PHE A 187 23.29 -0.22 -0.88
C PHE A 187 22.02 -0.65 -0.15
N SER A 188 21.71 -0.03 0.99
CA SER A 188 20.45 -0.26 1.71
C SER A 188 19.24 0.18 0.89
N THR A 189 19.30 1.31 0.18
CA THR A 189 18.18 1.74 -0.67
C THR A 189 17.98 0.83 -1.87
N PHE A 190 19.06 0.37 -2.52
CA PHE A 190 18.94 -0.63 -3.58
C PHE A 190 18.32 -1.93 -3.07
N LEU A 191 18.77 -2.43 -1.91
CA LEU A 191 18.30 -3.69 -1.36
C LEU A 191 16.85 -3.61 -0.85
N ALA A 192 16.47 -2.52 -0.19
CA ALA A 192 15.09 -2.32 0.28
C ALA A 192 14.09 -2.28 -0.88
N ARG A 193 14.42 -1.57 -1.96
CA ARG A 193 13.60 -1.47 -3.18
C ARG A 193 13.26 -2.83 -3.81
N ILE A 194 14.15 -3.80 -3.67
CA ILE A 194 13.99 -5.14 -4.27
C ILE A 194 13.59 -6.21 -3.25
N TYR A 195 13.72 -5.97 -1.94
CA TYR A 195 13.44 -6.95 -0.90
C TYR A 195 12.00 -7.52 -0.99
N GLY A 196 11.03 -6.65 -1.28
CA GLY A 196 9.60 -6.99 -1.34
C GLY A 196 9.11 -7.53 -2.69
N LYS A 197 9.92 -7.41 -3.74
CA LYS A 197 9.48 -7.68 -5.11
C LYS A 197 9.46 -9.19 -5.41
N PRO A 198 8.42 -9.68 -6.12
CA PRO A 198 8.42 -11.06 -6.61
C PRO A 198 9.65 -11.33 -7.49
N LEU A 199 10.32 -12.46 -7.24
CA LEU A 199 11.44 -12.90 -8.07
C LEU A 199 10.98 -13.55 -9.38
N GLN A 200 9.71 -13.96 -9.42
CA GLN A 200 9.11 -14.63 -10.55
C GLN A 200 7.62 -14.29 -10.60
N TYR A 201 7.12 -14.25 -11.82
CA TYR A 201 5.72 -14.04 -12.16
C TYR A 201 5.27 -15.19 -13.05
N VAL A 202 4.03 -15.64 -12.85
CA VAL A 202 3.41 -16.67 -13.71
C VAL A 202 2.20 -16.09 -14.41
N VAL A 203 2.08 -16.39 -15.70
CA VAL A 203 0.85 -16.15 -16.45
C VAL A 203 0.02 -17.42 -16.39
N LYS A 204 -1.22 -17.29 -15.92
CA LYS A 204 -2.17 -18.39 -15.82
C LYS A 204 -3.34 -18.20 -16.77
N GLN A 205 -3.78 -19.28 -17.41
CA GLN A 205 -5.02 -19.35 -18.18
C GLN A 205 -5.79 -20.58 -17.72
N ASN A 206 -7.09 -20.43 -17.45
CA ASN A 206 -7.92 -21.50 -16.89
C ASN A 206 -7.32 -22.16 -15.62
N GLY A 207 -6.61 -21.36 -14.82
CA GLY A 207 -5.95 -21.81 -13.58
C GLY A 207 -4.60 -22.51 -13.77
N GLN A 208 -4.18 -22.82 -15.00
CA GLN A 208 -2.89 -23.46 -15.29
C GLN A 208 -1.83 -22.43 -15.66
N THR A 209 -0.60 -22.62 -15.19
CA THR A 209 0.55 -21.79 -15.58
C THR A 209 0.93 -22.10 -17.03
N ILE A 210 0.86 -21.09 -17.90
CA ILE A 210 1.21 -21.20 -19.33
C ILE A 210 2.56 -20.56 -19.66
N ALA A 211 3.05 -19.66 -18.81
CA ALA A 211 4.35 -19.00 -18.96
C ALA A 211 4.87 -18.50 -17.61
N SER A 212 6.19 -18.34 -17.52
CA SER A 212 6.87 -17.80 -16.34
C SER A 212 7.89 -16.74 -16.76
N TYR A 213 7.99 -15.67 -15.96
CA TYR A 213 8.85 -14.53 -16.23
C TYR A 213 9.58 -14.10 -14.96
N GLN A 214 10.75 -13.48 -15.10
CA GLN A 214 11.48 -12.87 -13.96
C GLN A 214 11.15 -11.37 -13.82
N ASN A 215 10.49 -10.77 -14.82
CA ASN A 215 10.15 -9.36 -14.87
C ASN A 215 8.63 -9.18 -15.01
N GLU A 216 8.09 -8.20 -14.28
CA GLU A 216 6.65 -7.86 -14.24
C GLU A 216 6.12 -7.43 -15.62
N THR A 217 6.84 -6.56 -16.33
CA THR A 217 6.42 -5.99 -17.61
C THR A 217 6.25 -7.07 -18.68
N ASP A 218 7.21 -7.99 -18.79
CA ASP A 218 7.12 -9.08 -19.77
C ASP A 218 5.95 -10.04 -19.45
N ALA A 219 5.71 -10.30 -18.15
CA ALA A 219 4.57 -11.09 -17.71
C ALA A 219 3.23 -10.42 -18.06
N ILE A 220 3.12 -9.11 -17.80
CA ILE A 220 1.93 -8.32 -18.15
C ILE A 220 1.73 -8.29 -19.67
N ASN A 221 2.78 -8.02 -20.45
CA ASN A 221 2.72 -7.99 -21.91
C ASN A 221 2.24 -9.34 -22.48
N LYS A 222 2.69 -10.46 -21.92
CA LYS A 222 2.20 -11.79 -22.29
C LYS A 222 0.73 -11.96 -21.92
N THR A 223 0.32 -11.47 -20.75
CA THR A 223 -1.05 -11.58 -20.24
C THR A 223 -2.03 -10.81 -21.11
N VAL A 224 -1.71 -9.55 -21.45
CA VAL A 224 -2.49 -8.68 -22.36
C VAL A 224 -2.71 -9.34 -23.73
N ARG A 225 -1.69 -10.03 -24.25
CA ARG A 225 -1.78 -10.73 -25.55
C ARG A 225 -2.49 -12.10 -25.49
N THR A 226 -2.89 -12.54 -24.30
CA THR A 226 -3.48 -13.86 -24.09
C THR A 226 -4.83 -13.73 -23.41
N ALA A 227 -5.90 -13.76 -24.20
CA ALA A 227 -7.28 -13.55 -23.73
C ALA A 227 -7.64 -14.46 -22.53
N GLY A 228 -8.32 -13.87 -21.52
CA GLY A 228 -8.73 -14.58 -20.31
C GLY A 228 -7.60 -15.01 -19.38
N SER A 229 -6.35 -14.60 -19.64
CA SER A 229 -5.22 -14.92 -18.77
C SER A 229 -5.04 -13.90 -17.65
N THR A 230 -4.31 -14.31 -16.61
CA THR A 230 -3.99 -13.54 -15.41
C THR A 230 -2.50 -13.63 -15.11
N VAL A 231 -1.94 -12.60 -14.47
CA VAL A 231 -0.56 -12.59 -13.97
C VAL A 231 -0.56 -12.65 -12.45
N HIS A 232 0.32 -13.47 -11.88
CA HIS A 232 0.45 -13.63 -10.43
C HIS A 232 1.91 -13.62 -9.98
N PRO A 233 2.19 -13.11 -8.77
CA PRO A 233 3.51 -13.23 -8.17
C PRO A 233 3.73 -14.67 -7.69
N VAL A 234 4.98 -15.15 -7.77
CA VAL A 234 5.35 -16.46 -7.24
C VAL A 234 5.94 -16.30 -5.84
N SER A 235 5.29 -16.92 -4.86
CA SER A 235 5.80 -17.01 -3.49
C SER A 235 7.16 -17.71 -3.48
N ASN A 236 8.05 -17.25 -2.62
CA ASN A 236 9.36 -17.84 -2.41
C ASN A 236 9.61 -18.04 -0.91
N SER A 237 10.82 -18.45 -0.54
CA SER A 237 11.19 -18.69 0.87
C SER A 237 11.14 -17.44 1.77
N LEU A 238 10.99 -16.25 1.19
CA LEU A 238 11.00 -14.96 1.88
C LEU A 238 9.61 -14.40 2.06
N ILE A 239 8.85 -14.43 0.98
CA ILE A 239 7.56 -13.76 0.88
C ILE A 239 6.55 -14.75 0.34
N THR A 240 5.51 -14.95 1.12
CA THR A 240 4.29 -15.60 0.66
C THR A 240 3.37 -14.51 0.14
N TYR A 241 3.09 -14.55 -1.15
CA TYR A 241 2.09 -13.68 -1.76
C TYR A 241 0.71 -14.33 -1.71
N ALA A 242 -0.31 -13.50 -1.60
CA ALA A 242 -1.69 -13.98 -1.62
C ALA A 242 -2.04 -14.51 -3.02
N GLN A 243 -2.79 -15.62 -3.07
CA GLN A 243 -3.27 -16.18 -4.34
C GLN A 243 -4.33 -15.31 -5.02
N ARG A 244 -4.91 -14.36 -4.29
CA ARG A 244 -5.93 -13.39 -4.72
C ARG A 244 -5.66 -12.05 -4.03
N PRO A 245 -6.04 -10.91 -4.62
CA PRO A 245 -5.97 -9.63 -3.92
C PRO A 245 -6.83 -9.69 -2.65
N GLN A 246 -6.29 -9.33 -1.50
CA GLN A 246 -7.05 -9.32 -0.23
C GLN A 246 -6.44 -8.34 0.78
N PRO A 247 -7.23 -7.42 1.34
CA PRO A 247 -6.92 -6.69 2.57
C PRO A 247 -7.41 -7.43 3.83
N MET A 248 -8.07 -8.59 3.71
CA MET A 248 -8.93 -9.11 4.78
C MET A 248 -8.17 -9.62 5.99
N THR A 249 -8.40 -8.95 7.10
CA THR A 249 -8.74 -9.58 8.39
C THR A 249 -9.28 -8.56 9.38
N LYS A 250 -8.85 -7.29 9.32
CA LYS A 250 -9.22 -6.27 10.32
C LYS A 250 -10.34 -5.31 9.89
N THR A 251 -10.43 -4.94 8.61
CA THR A 251 -11.42 -3.96 8.13
C THR A 251 -12.84 -4.51 8.15
N GLY A 252 -13.04 -5.78 7.79
CA GLY A 252 -14.37 -6.39 7.68
C GLY A 252 -15.18 -5.93 6.47
N ILE A 253 -14.58 -5.18 5.54
CA ILE A 253 -15.21 -4.80 4.27
C ILE A 253 -15.21 -6.00 3.34
N LYS A 254 -16.36 -6.45 2.84
CA LYS A 254 -16.43 -7.34 1.66
C LYS A 254 -16.69 -6.51 0.41
N ASN A 255 -17.70 -5.65 0.48
CA ASN A 255 -18.19 -4.84 -0.62
C ASN A 255 -18.42 -3.41 -0.11
N GLY A 256 -17.43 -2.54 -0.31
CA GLY A 256 -17.51 -1.14 0.09
C GLY A 256 -17.89 -0.19 -1.05
N VAL A 257 -18.47 0.96 -0.72
CA VAL A 257 -18.77 2.04 -1.68
C VAL A 257 -18.44 3.40 -1.08
N LEU A 258 -17.85 4.27 -1.90
CA LEU A 258 -17.57 5.67 -1.58
C LEU A 258 -18.80 6.52 -1.90
N ILE A 259 -19.20 7.35 -0.94
CA ILE A 259 -20.36 8.24 -1.05
C ILE A 259 -19.89 9.68 -0.88
N TYR A 260 -20.05 10.47 -1.94
CA TYR A 260 -19.79 11.90 -1.91
C TYR A 260 -20.82 12.64 -1.05
N ASN A 261 -20.31 13.34 -0.04
CA ASN A 261 -21.04 14.07 0.99
C ASN A 261 -20.51 15.50 1.20
N GLY A 262 -19.61 15.98 0.32
CA GLY A 262 -19.15 17.36 0.33
C GLY A 262 -20.10 18.33 -0.40
N ALA A 263 -19.58 19.51 -0.74
CA ALA A 263 -20.29 20.54 -1.50
C ALA A 263 -20.49 20.16 -2.98
N GLU A 264 -19.76 19.15 -3.46
CA GLU A 264 -19.95 18.52 -4.77
C GLU A 264 -21.30 17.81 -4.93
N ASN A 265 -22.00 17.54 -3.82
CA ASN A 265 -23.33 16.97 -3.83
C ASN A 265 -24.30 17.92 -3.10
N PRO A 266 -24.82 18.98 -3.75
CA PRO A 266 -25.62 20.02 -3.10
C PRO A 266 -27.00 19.51 -2.68
N SER A 267 -27.59 18.62 -3.47
CA SER A 267 -28.84 17.93 -3.16
C SER A 267 -28.57 16.87 -2.11
N LEU A 268 -29.11 17.08 -0.90
CA LEU A 268 -29.01 16.09 0.16
C LEU A 268 -29.77 14.82 -0.23
N PHE A 269 -29.33 13.70 0.35
CA PHE A 269 -29.82 12.36 0.07
C PHE A 269 -31.35 12.33 0.20
N ASP A 270 -32.04 12.08 -0.91
CA ASP A 270 -33.49 12.00 -0.95
C ASP A 270 -34.01 10.77 -0.21
N ASN A 271 -35.34 10.68 -0.08
CA ASN A 271 -35.97 9.49 0.46
C ASN A 271 -35.64 8.31 -0.45
N GLU A 272 -35.03 7.27 0.13
CA GLU A 272 -34.63 6.03 -0.53
C GLU A 272 -33.32 6.03 -1.33
N PHE A 273 -32.53 7.12 -1.28
CA PHE A 273 -31.25 7.22 -2.00
C PHE A 273 -30.37 5.98 -1.82
N PHE A 274 -30.28 5.45 -0.59
CA PHE A 274 -29.38 4.37 -0.22
C PHE A 274 -29.96 2.98 -0.46
N LYS A 275 -31.26 2.83 -0.74
CA LYS A 275 -31.87 1.49 -0.96
C LYS A 275 -31.16 0.70 -2.07
N PRO A 276 -30.85 1.28 -3.26
CA PRO A 276 -30.12 0.56 -4.32
C PRO A 276 -28.67 0.21 -3.99
N TYR A 277 -28.08 0.86 -2.98
CA TYR A 277 -26.74 0.56 -2.47
C TYR A 277 -26.76 -0.52 -1.39
N LEU A 278 -27.83 -0.60 -0.62
CA LEU A 278 -27.99 -1.58 0.46
C LEU A 278 -28.46 -2.94 -0.05
N ALA A 279 -29.31 -2.94 -1.08
CA ALA A 279 -29.91 -4.13 -1.64
C ALA A 279 -30.09 -3.98 -3.16
N TYR A 280 -30.06 -5.11 -3.86
CA TYR A 280 -30.24 -5.17 -5.30
C TYR A 280 -31.71 -4.95 -5.65
N LYS A 281 -31.98 -3.92 -6.46
CA LYS A 281 -33.31 -3.62 -7.01
C LYS A 281 -33.59 -4.48 -8.25
N GLN A 282 -34.66 -5.27 -8.21
CA GLN A 282 -35.19 -6.00 -9.36
C GLN A 282 -36.72 -6.00 -9.32
N ASN A 283 -37.38 -5.59 -10.41
CA ASN A 283 -38.84 -5.51 -10.52
C ASN A 283 -39.48 -4.75 -9.33
N GLU A 284 -38.94 -3.58 -9.00
CA GLU A 284 -39.35 -2.74 -7.85
C GLU A 284 -39.21 -3.40 -6.46
N ARG A 285 -38.51 -4.54 -6.36
CA ARG A 285 -38.23 -5.22 -5.09
C ARG A 285 -36.75 -5.17 -4.77
N TYR A 286 -36.44 -5.00 -3.49
CA TYR A 286 -35.07 -5.02 -2.97
C TYR A 286 -34.73 -6.38 -2.37
N THR A 287 -33.67 -7.00 -2.88
CA THR A 287 -33.22 -8.35 -2.47
C THR A 287 -31.69 -8.39 -2.34
N GLY A 288 -31.14 -9.42 -1.70
CA GLY A 288 -29.68 -9.56 -1.56
C GLY A 288 -29.02 -8.39 -0.81
N THR A 289 -27.70 -8.27 -0.90
CA THR A 289 -26.91 -7.18 -0.30
C THR A 289 -25.93 -6.66 -1.31
N MET A 290 -26.08 -5.42 -1.79
CA MET A 290 -25.11 -4.82 -2.71
C MET A 290 -23.80 -4.48 -1.98
N PHE A 291 -23.82 -3.46 -1.12
CA PHE A 291 -22.67 -3.03 -0.32
C PHE A 291 -22.90 -3.26 1.18
N ASP A 292 -21.87 -3.74 1.86
CA ASP A 292 -21.87 -3.94 3.31
C ASP A 292 -21.20 -2.79 4.08
N SER A 293 -20.45 -1.94 3.37
CA SER A 293 -19.62 -0.90 3.95
C SER A 293 -19.73 0.40 3.17
N PHE A 294 -19.96 1.50 3.89
CA PHE A 294 -20.14 2.83 3.31
C PHE A 294 -19.02 3.75 3.79
N ILE A 295 -18.31 4.36 2.86
CA ILE A 295 -17.24 5.32 3.12
C ILE A 295 -17.82 6.70 2.80
N ILE A 296 -18.19 7.43 3.84
CA ILE A 296 -18.73 8.79 3.70
C ILE A 296 -17.55 9.73 3.52
N LEU A 297 -17.46 10.36 2.35
CA LEU A 297 -16.33 11.18 1.94
C LEU A 297 -16.83 12.49 1.35
N GLY A 298 -16.25 13.62 1.75
CA GLY A 298 -16.50 14.91 1.13
C GLY A 298 -15.20 15.44 0.56
N ARG A 299 -15.15 15.65 -0.75
CA ARG A 299 -13.99 16.21 -1.43
C ARG A 299 -13.99 17.73 -1.35
N ASN A 300 -15.14 18.38 -1.53
CA ASN A 300 -15.26 19.83 -1.55
C ASN A 300 -16.01 20.34 -0.32
N TYR A 301 -15.61 21.51 0.21
CA TYR A 301 -16.38 22.23 1.23
C TYR A 301 -17.03 23.51 0.68
N SER A 302 -16.68 23.89 -0.54
CA SER A 302 -17.35 24.94 -1.31
C SER A 302 -17.13 24.69 -2.81
N VAL A 303 -17.69 25.53 -3.68
CA VAL A 303 -17.45 25.46 -5.13
C VAL A 303 -15.95 25.59 -5.47
N THR A 304 -15.22 26.41 -4.71
CA THR A 304 -13.81 26.73 -4.97
C THR A 304 -12.83 26.02 -4.04
N GLY A 305 -13.30 25.46 -2.92
CA GLY A 305 -12.47 24.88 -1.87
C GLY A 305 -12.62 23.37 -1.74
N GLU A 306 -11.49 22.68 -1.59
CA GLU A 306 -11.44 21.21 -1.46
C GLU A 306 -10.57 20.74 -0.28
N PHE A 307 -10.83 19.53 0.18
CA PHE A 307 -10.15 18.88 1.28
C PHE A 307 -8.97 18.01 0.86
N ALA A 308 -8.67 17.90 -0.43
CA ALA A 308 -7.50 17.16 -0.93
C ALA A 308 -6.21 18.00 -0.80
N GLU A 309 -5.05 17.40 -1.00
CA GLU A 309 -3.77 18.12 -1.06
C GLU A 309 -3.64 18.91 -2.37
N THR A 310 -4.23 20.11 -2.41
CA THR A 310 -4.13 21.02 -3.56
C THR A 310 -4.02 22.48 -3.10
N SER A 311 -3.69 23.38 -4.02
CA SER A 311 -3.69 24.83 -3.78
C SER A 311 -5.07 25.39 -3.38
N ARG A 312 -6.16 24.67 -3.69
CA ARG A 312 -7.54 25.04 -3.33
C ARG A 312 -7.90 24.67 -1.89
N ASN A 313 -7.07 23.89 -1.21
CA ASN A 313 -7.31 23.53 0.18
C ASN A 313 -6.92 24.68 1.10
N LYS A 314 -7.94 25.41 1.55
CA LYS A 314 -7.86 26.45 2.59
C LYS A 314 -8.51 25.99 3.90
N ALA A 315 -8.88 24.72 4.01
CA ALA A 315 -9.67 24.20 5.12
C ALA A 315 -8.97 24.40 6.47
N ASN A 316 -9.75 24.81 7.46
CA ASN A 316 -9.38 24.94 8.86
C ASN A 316 -10.42 24.24 9.74
N TYR A 317 -10.37 24.47 11.06
CA TYR A 317 -11.37 23.97 12.00
C TYR A 317 -12.81 24.26 11.56
N LYS A 318 -13.08 25.42 10.94
CA LYS A 318 -14.40 25.79 10.43
C LYS A 318 -14.91 24.82 9.36
N GLU A 319 -14.12 24.56 8.32
CA GLU A 319 -14.50 23.67 7.21
C GLU A 319 -14.59 22.21 7.68
N PHE A 320 -13.68 21.78 8.54
CA PHE A 320 -13.74 20.45 9.16
C PHE A 320 -15.01 20.30 10.03
N LYS A 321 -15.39 21.35 10.79
CA LYS A 321 -16.65 21.39 11.54
C LYS A 321 -17.85 21.27 10.61
N TRP A 322 -17.88 22.08 9.55
CA TRP A 322 -18.95 22.08 8.56
C TRP A 322 -19.15 20.68 7.97
N TYR A 323 -18.06 19.99 7.62
CA TYR A 323 -18.16 18.64 7.08
C TYR A 323 -18.73 17.64 8.09
N ALA A 324 -18.31 17.71 9.36
CA ALA A 324 -18.91 16.89 10.43
C ALA A 324 -20.39 17.26 10.67
N ASP A 325 -20.75 18.54 10.68
CA ASP A 325 -22.13 18.99 10.84
C ASP A 325 -23.02 18.48 9.70
N ARG A 326 -22.57 18.62 8.44
CA ARG A 326 -23.26 18.13 7.24
C ARG A 326 -23.47 16.62 7.27
N THR A 327 -22.44 15.86 7.64
CA THR A 327 -22.50 14.40 7.70
C THR A 327 -23.60 13.90 8.64
N PHE A 328 -23.79 14.56 9.78
CA PHE A 328 -24.71 14.17 10.85
C PHE A 328 -25.96 15.05 10.94
N ALA A 329 -26.25 15.86 9.91
CA ALA A 329 -27.48 16.62 9.84
C ALA A 329 -28.70 15.68 9.81
N ALA A 330 -29.88 16.19 10.16
CA ALA A 330 -31.12 15.40 10.17
C ALA A 330 -31.49 14.85 8.77
N ASP A 331 -31.09 15.59 7.73
CA ASP A 331 -31.17 15.26 6.31
C ASP A 331 -29.80 14.89 5.71
N GLY A 332 -28.79 14.63 6.56
CA GLY A 332 -27.44 14.25 6.15
C GLY A 332 -27.32 12.78 5.77
N ALA A 333 -26.16 12.42 5.20
CA ALA A 333 -25.84 11.06 4.74
C ALA A 333 -26.14 9.99 5.79
N MET A 334 -25.79 10.25 7.04
CA MET A 334 -25.91 9.27 8.10
C MET A 334 -27.36 8.99 8.50
N ALA A 335 -28.19 10.04 8.54
CA ALA A 335 -29.60 9.89 8.87
C ALA A 335 -30.36 9.14 7.75
N ALA A 336 -30.10 9.50 6.49
CA ALA A 336 -30.68 8.83 5.33
C ALA A 336 -30.25 7.35 5.25
N LEU A 337 -28.95 7.06 5.40
CA LEU A 337 -28.45 5.68 5.38
C LEU A 337 -29.03 4.84 6.53
N ASN A 338 -29.12 5.38 7.74
CA ASN A 338 -29.71 4.68 8.89
C ASN A 338 -31.21 4.37 8.67
N LYS A 339 -31.95 5.29 8.06
CA LYS A 339 -33.37 5.11 7.72
C LYS A 339 -33.54 3.99 6.70
N ASP A 340 -32.85 4.06 5.56
CA ASP A 340 -32.97 3.05 4.51
C ASP A 340 -32.48 1.67 4.97
N ALA A 341 -31.41 1.63 5.78
CA ALA A 341 -30.93 0.40 6.41
C ALA A 341 -31.98 -0.21 7.34
N LYS A 342 -32.69 0.60 8.14
CA LYS A 342 -33.79 0.13 8.99
C LYS A 342 -34.91 -0.49 8.17
N GLU A 343 -35.35 0.20 7.12
CA GLU A 343 -36.47 -0.24 6.27
C GLU A 343 -36.16 -1.56 5.56
N LEU A 344 -34.90 -1.79 5.19
CA LEU A 344 -34.43 -3.02 4.55
C LEU A 344 -33.92 -4.10 5.52
N GLY A 345 -33.97 -3.86 6.84
CA GLY A 345 -33.45 -4.80 7.84
C GLY A 345 -31.95 -5.06 7.72
N LYS A 346 -31.18 -4.05 7.29
CA LYS A 346 -29.73 -4.11 7.11
C LYS A 346 -28.99 -3.43 8.26
N LYS A 347 -27.71 -3.78 8.43
CA LYS A 347 -26.81 -3.13 9.39
C LYS A 347 -25.42 -2.89 8.80
N PRO A 348 -25.28 -1.99 7.82
CA PRO A 348 -23.99 -1.77 7.17
C PRO A 348 -22.96 -1.16 8.13
N THR A 349 -21.71 -1.38 7.77
CA THR A 349 -20.56 -0.73 8.39
C THR A 349 -20.34 0.64 7.78
N VAL A 350 -19.89 1.61 8.58
CA VAL A 350 -19.59 2.97 8.14
C VAL A 350 -18.18 3.36 8.50
N TYR A 351 -17.52 4.00 7.53
CA TYR A 351 -16.27 4.73 7.66
C TYR A 351 -16.49 6.20 7.34
N ILE A 352 -15.92 7.09 8.16
CA ILE A 352 -15.99 8.54 7.93
C ILE A 352 -14.63 9.05 7.46
N ALA A 353 -14.60 9.80 6.36
CA ALA A 353 -13.37 10.37 5.85
C ALA A 353 -12.80 11.42 6.82
N ILE A 354 -11.48 11.41 7.02
CA ILE A 354 -10.73 12.49 7.64
C ILE A 354 -10.22 13.40 6.51
N PRO A 355 -10.67 14.66 6.44
CA PRO A 355 -10.18 15.61 5.45
C PRO A 355 -8.67 15.86 5.59
N TYR A 356 -7.97 16.18 4.49
CA TYR A 356 -6.54 16.45 4.55
C TYR A 356 -6.27 17.80 5.24
N PRO A 357 -5.52 17.82 6.35
CA PRO A 357 -5.08 19.08 6.97
C PRO A 357 -4.01 19.72 6.10
N LYS A 358 -4.32 20.86 5.48
CA LYS A 358 -3.43 21.57 4.54
C LYS A 358 -2.02 21.79 5.10
N GLN A 359 -1.04 21.87 4.19
CA GLN A 359 0.34 22.26 4.50
C GLN A 359 0.61 23.73 4.17
N GLY A 360 1.70 24.27 4.71
CA GLY A 360 2.26 25.58 4.37
C GLY A 360 1.53 26.75 5.01
N GLU A 361 0.26 26.98 4.67
CA GLU A 361 -0.51 28.13 5.15
C GLU A 361 -0.93 28.00 6.61
N SER A 362 -0.95 29.12 7.35
CA SER A 362 -1.36 29.19 8.75
C SER A 362 -2.70 28.50 9.02
N ILE A 363 -2.81 27.90 10.21
CA ILE A 363 -4.04 27.26 10.68
C ILE A 363 -4.86 28.28 11.46
N VAL A 364 -6.12 28.45 11.08
CA VAL A 364 -7.09 29.29 11.79
C VAL A 364 -7.83 28.43 12.81
N LEU A 365 -7.67 28.76 14.09
CA LEU A 365 -8.29 28.07 15.22
C LEU A 365 -9.80 28.42 15.33
N PRO A 366 -10.59 27.66 16.12
CA PRO A 366 -12.01 27.95 16.31
C PRO A 366 -12.33 29.36 16.85
N ASN A 367 -11.40 29.97 17.58
CA ASN A 367 -11.52 31.34 18.10
C ASN A 367 -11.06 32.42 17.09
N GLY A 368 -10.77 32.05 15.84
CA GLY A 368 -10.32 32.96 14.79
C GLY A 368 -8.81 33.27 14.81
N LYS A 369 -8.07 32.85 15.84
CA LYS A 369 -6.62 33.08 15.92
C LYS A 369 -5.89 32.24 14.86
N SER A 370 -4.97 32.87 14.14
CA SER A 370 -4.04 32.18 13.25
C SER A 370 -2.80 31.69 14.00
N VAL A 371 -2.39 30.45 13.76
CA VAL A 371 -1.15 29.86 14.28
C VAL A 371 -0.30 29.31 13.14
N LYS A 372 1.01 29.21 13.38
CA LYS A 372 1.93 28.60 12.42
C LYS A 372 1.49 27.17 12.12
N ASN A 373 1.45 26.82 10.84
CA ASN A 373 1.18 25.46 10.42
C ASN A 373 2.40 24.59 10.73
N THR A 374 2.22 23.70 11.70
CA THR A 374 3.24 22.75 12.16
C THR A 374 2.58 21.40 12.33
N LEU A 375 3.34 20.31 12.22
CA LEU A 375 2.84 18.97 12.47
C LEU A 375 2.01 18.85 13.78
N PRO A 376 2.45 19.37 14.94
CA PRO A 376 1.63 19.34 16.15
C PRO A 376 0.26 20.04 16.01
N GLU A 377 0.19 21.17 15.31
CA GLU A 377 -1.08 21.88 15.08
C GLU A 377 -2.00 21.14 14.09
N ARG A 378 -1.44 20.53 13.04
CA ARG A 378 -2.17 19.65 12.12
C ARG A 378 -2.71 18.42 12.86
N GLN A 379 -1.91 17.80 13.73
CA GLN A 379 -2.34 16.68 14.56
C GLN A 379 -3.46 17.06 15.54
N LYS A 380 -3.39 18.25 16.15
CA LYS A 380 -4.48 18.79 16.99
C LYS A 380 -5.78 18.93 16.21
N LEU A 381 -5.73 19.47 14.99
CA LEU A 381 -6.91 19.60 14.12
C LEU A 381 -7.54 18.25 13.79
N VAL A 382 -6.74 17.26 13.36
CA VAL A 382 -7.22 15.90 13.06
C VAL A 382 -7.84 15.24 14.28
N ASN A 383 -7.17 15.30 15.44
CA ASN A 383 -7.68 14.74 16.68
C ASN A 383 -8.98 15.41 17.13
N TRP A 384 -9.05 16.74 17.04
CA TRP A 384 -10.26 17.50 17.36
C TRP A 384 -11.42 17.10 16.44
N TYR A 385 -11.21 17.02 15.13
CA TYR A 385 -12.23 16.62 14.18
C TYR A 385 -12.77 15.22 14.48
N ARG A 386 -11.88 14.27 14.78
CA ARG A 386 -12.29 12.92 15.18
C ARG A 386 -13.16 12.92 16.43
N GLN A 387 -12.84 13.73 17.43
CA GLN A 387 -13.67 13.89 18.64
C GLN A 387 -15.06 14.47 18.29
N GLN A 388 -15.15 15.41 17.34
CA GLN A 388 -16.44 15.91 16.85
C GLN A 388 -17.28 14.80 16.22
N VAL A 389 -16.67 13.99 15.35
CA VAL A 389 -17.33 12.84 14.70
C VAL A 389 -17.84 11.83 15.74
N GLU A 390 -17.00 11.45 16.70
CA GLU A 390 -17.38 10.48 17.75
C GLU A 390 -18.52 11.01 18.64
N SER A 391 -18.46 12.29 19.02
CA SER A 391 -19.50 12.95 19.81
C SER A 391 -20.84 12.98 19.05
N LYS A 392 -20.81 13.37 17.78
CA LYS A 392 -22.00 13.40 16.91
C LYS A 392 -22.58 12.01 16.67
N TRP A 393 -21.73 11.01 16.43
CA TRP A 393 -22.15 9.61 16.31
C TRP A 393 -22.89 9.14 17.56
N LYS A 394 -22.31 9.39 18.74
CA LYS A 394 -22.93 9.02 20.02
C LYS A 394 -24.27 9.74 20.24
N ALA A 395 -24.34 11.04 19.94
CA ALA A 395 -25.55 11.83 20.10
C ALA A 395 -26.68 11.40 19.14
N ALA A 396 -26.33 11.01 17.91
CA ALA A 396 -27.29 10.59 16.90
C ALA A 396 -27.96 9.24 17.21
N GLY A 397 -27.30 8.35 17.96
CA GLY A 397 -27.90 7.10 18.45
C GLY A 397 -28.35 6.14 17.35
N TYR A 398 -27.68 6.13 16.19
CA TYR A 398 -28.03 5.25 15.07
C TYR A 398 -27.93 3.77 15.46
N THR A 399 -29.04 3.05 15.35
CA THR A 399 -29.13 1.62 15.76
C THR A 399 -28.92 0.64 14.61
N ASN A 400 -29.12 1.08 13.36
CA ASN A 400 -29.02 0.24 12.16
C ASN A 400 -27.71 0.44 11.40
N LEU A 401 -26.72 1.09 12.02
CA LEU A 401 -25.40 1.32 11.45
C LEU A 401 -24.31 0.90 12.43
N SER A 402 -23.13 0.57 11.92
CA SER A 402 -21.95 0.24 12.72
C SER A 402 -20.77 1.13 12.35
N PHE A 403 -20.38 2.07 13.23
CA PHE A 403 -19.22 2.92 12.99
C PHE A 403 -17.92 2.17 13.28
N LYS A 404 -17.21 1.81 12.21
CA LYS A 404 -16.03 0.93 12.29
C LYS A 404 -14.72 1.69 12.31
N GLY A 405 -14.67 2.88 11.70
CA GLY A 405 -13.44 3.65 11.71
C GLY A 405 -13.39 4.78 10.70
N TYR A 406 -12.17 5.12 10.29
CA TYR A 406 -11.92 6.30 9.47
C TYR A 406 -11.26 5.94 8.15
N TYR A 407 -11.52 6.78 7.16
CA TYR A 407 -10.88 6.76 5.86
C TYR A 407 -9.97 7.98 5.71
N TRP A 408 -8.70 7.83 5.34
CA TRP A 408 -7.84 8.99 5.07
C TRP A 408 -8.13 9.54 3.68
N LEU A 409 -8.55 10.80 3.57
CA LEU A 409 -9.02 11.36 2.31
C LEU A 409 -7.92 11.47 1.25
N ASN A 410 -6.72 11.89 1.63
CA ASN A 410 -5.65 12.12 0.66
C ASN A 410 -5.12 10.79 0.12
N GLU A 411 -5.03 10.67 -1.19
CA GLU A 411 -4.65 9.43 -1.87
C GLU A 411 -3.12 9.24 -1.93
N THR A 412 -2.37 10.24 -1.46
CA THR A 412 -0.91 10.28 -1.43
C THR A 412 -0.40 10.65 -0.04
N VAL A 413 0.82 10.20 0.25
CA VAL A 413 1.60 10.63 1.42
C VAL A 413 2.97 11.02 0.87
N ILE A 414 3.22 12.31 0.64
CA ILE A 414 4.36 12.73 -0.20
C ILE A 414 5.50 13.42 0.57
N SER A 415 5.31 13.67 1.86
CA SER A 415 6.30 14.33 2.71
C SER A 415 6.51 13.56 4.00
N LEU A 416 7.71 13.70 4.60
CA LEU A 416 8.00 13.14 5.91
C LEU A 416 7.01 13.62 6.99
N GLU A 417 6.55 14.87 6.88
CA GLU A 417 5.57 15.41 7.81
C GLU A 417 4.22 14.69 7.68
N ASP A 418 3.78 14.40 6.44
CA ASP A 418 2.56 13.64 6.21
C ASP A 418 2.68 12.20 6.67
N GLU A 419 3.83 11.55 6.49
CA GLU A 419 4.06 10.21 7.04
C GLU A 419 3.89 10.21 8.55
N GLN A 420 4.51 11.16 9.24
CA GLN A 420 4.39 11.31 10.70
C GLN A 420 2.95 11.57 11.13
N LEU A 421 2.23 12.43 10.40
CA LEU A 421 0.84 12.76 10.68
C LEU A 421 -0.08 11.55 10.52
N VAL A 422 0.13 10.75 9.46
CA VAL A 422 -0.64 9.53 9.22
C VAL A 422 -0.31 8.47 10.27
N GLU A 423 0.97 8.23 10.59
CA GLU A 423 1.40 7.31 11.65
C GLU A 423 0.76 7.67 13.01
N GLN A 424 0.79 8.96 13.39
CA GLN A 424 0.21 9.46 14.64
C GLN A 424 -1.33 9.35 14.64
N THR A 425 -1.96 9.64 13.50
CA THR A 425 -3.41 9.50 13.31
C THR A 425 -3.84 8.04 13.45
N ALA A 426 -3.12 7.12 12.80
CA ALA A 426 -3.35 5.68 12.89
C ALA A 426 -3.29 5.19 14.34
N ALA A 427 -2.21 5.54 15.06
CA ALA A 427 -2.03 5.18 16.47
C ALA A 427 -3.20 5.68 17.35
N ALA A 428 -3.66 6.92 17.12
CA ALA A 428 -4.81 7.46 17.83
C ALA A 428 -6.13 6.78 17.45
N ILE A 429 -6.31 6.29 16.21
CA ILE A 429 -7.48 5.52 15.76
C ILE A 429 -7.51 4.15 16.43
N HIS A 430 -6.36 3.47 16.45
CA HIS A 430 -6.24 2.15 17.08
C HIS A 430 -6.47 2.21 18.59
N LYS A 431 -6.03 3.28 19.26
CA LYS A 431 -6.29 3.50 20.69
C LYS A 431 -7.79 3.56 21.02
N SER A 432 -8.64 3.98 20.07
CA SER A 432 -10.09 3.99 20.24
C SER A 432 -10.78 2.71 19.71
N GLY A 433 -10.03 1.65 19.45
CA GLY A 433 -10.54 0.35 18.98
C GLY A 433 -11.12 0.36 17.56
N LYS A 434 -10.81 1.40 16.78
CA LYS A 434 -11.31 1.60 15.41
C LYS A 434 -10.27 1.20 14.39
N THR A 435 -10.71 1.02 13.14
CA THR A 435 -9.82 0.71 12.01
C THR A 435 -9.55 1.95 11.15
N PHE A 436 -8.38 2.00 10.51
CA PHE A 436 -8.00 3.09 9.62
C PHE A 436 -7.76 2.56 8.21
N ILE A 437 -8.41 3.15 7.21
CA ILE A 437 -8.29 2.71 5.80
C ILE A 437 -7.96 3.87 4.88
N TYR A 438 -7.51 3.57 3.66
CA TYR A 438 -7.37 4.56 2.60
C TYR A 438 -7.39 3.91 1.21
N SER A 439 -7.55 4.73 0.17
CA SER A 439 -7.48 4.30 -1.23
C SER A 439 -6.41 5.11 -1.95
N PRO A 440 -5.25 4.54 -2.25
CA PRO A 440 -4.21 5.22 -3.04
C PRO A 440 -4.36 4.97 -4.53
N HIS A 441 -3.89 5.92 -5.33
CA HIS A 441 -3.66 5.71 -6.77
C HIS A 441 -2.58 4.67 -7.07
N ALA A 442 -2.75 3.90 -8.15
CA ALA A 442 -1.80 2.87 -8.59
C ALA A 442 -0.40 3.41 -8.97
N SER A 443 -0.31 4.71 -9.26
CA SER A 443 0.95 5.42 -9.52
C SER A 443 1.53 6.13 -8.28
N SER A 444 0.87 6.03 -7.12
CA SER A 444 1.38 6.59 -5.86
C SER A 444 2.71 5.93 -5.50
N THR A 445 3.74 6.74 -5.27
CA THR A 445 5.14 6.31 -5.14
C THR A 445 5.44 5.59 -3.83
N ASN A 446 4.47 5.46 -2.92
CA ASN A 446 4.67 4.90 -1.59
C ASN A 446 3.50 4.02 -1.11
N PHE A 447 2.66 3.56 -2.04
CA PHE A 447 1.58 2.63 -1.72
C PHE A 447 2.09 1.39 -0.98
N GLU A 448 3.26 0.87 -1.35
CA GLU A 448 3.92 -0.27 -0.67
C GLU A 448 4.12 -0.10 0.84
N SER A 449 4.14 1.14 1.34
CA SER A 449 4.37 1.48 2.75
C SER A 449 3.08 1.55 3.58
N TRP A 450 1.91 1.26 3.03
CA TRP A 450 0.63 1.47 3.72
C TRP A 450 0.52 0.83 5.10
N LYS A 451 1.08 -0.38 5.27
CA LYS A 451 1.11 -1.08 6.56
C LYS A 451 1.98 -0.36 7.57
N THR A 452 3.11 0.18 7.12
CA THR A 452 4.05 0.94 7.95
C THR A 452 3.41 2.25 8.43
N TYR A 453 2.58 2.88 7.59
CA TYR A 453 1.79 4.06 7.97
C TYR A 453 0.68 3.75 8.98
N GLY A 454 0.40 2.47 9.25
CA GLY A 454 -0.58 2.04 10.24
C GLY A 454 -2.00 1.91 9.72
N PHE A 455 -2.22 1.90 8.40
CA PHE A 455 -3.53 1.55 7.86
C PHE A 455 -3.83 0.06 8.13
N ASP A 456 -5.08 -0.26 8.44
CA ASP A 456 -5.62 -1.63 8.55
C ASP A 456 -6.08 -2.18 7.20
N GLY A 457 -6.32 -1.31 6.22
CA GLY A 457 -6.64 -1.70 4.85
C GLY A 457 -6.33 -0.59 3.85
N ALA A 458 -5.79 -1.01 2.71
CA ALA A 458 -5.53 -0.18 1.55
C ALA A 458 -6.32 -0.72 0.35
N TYR A 459 -6.80 0.17 -0.52
CA TYR A 459 -7.56 -0.22 -1.71
C TYR A 459 -6.99 0.48 -2.94
N LEU A 460 -6.22 -0.24 -3.75
CA LEU A 460 -5.50 0.36 -4.85
C LEU A 460 -6.46 0.80 -5.97
N GLN A 461 -6.38 2.06 -6.41
CA GLN A 461 -7.13 2.60 -7.55
C GLN A 461 -6.32 2.46 -8.84
N PRO A 462 -6.77 1.64 -9.81
CA PRO A 462 -6.11 1.55 -11.11
C PRO A 462 -6.12 2.89 -11.89
N ASN A 463 -7.11 3.75 -11.65
CA ASN A 463 -7.41 4.96 -12.43
C ASN A 463 -7.64 4.68 -13.93
N ALA A 464 -8.13 3.48 -14.26
CA ALA A 464 -8.36 2.98 -15.61
C ALA A 464 -9.73 3.37 -16.20
N PHE A 465 -10.57 4.09 -15.44
CA PHE A 465 -11.90 4.52 -15.91
C PHE A 465 -11.86 5.68 -16.93
N ARG A 466 -10.71 6.34 -17.11
CA ARG A 466 -10.53 7.48 -18.03
C ARG A 466 -10.62 7.03 -19.49
N LEU A 467 -11.26 7.83 -20.34
CA LEU A 467 -11.55 7.45 -21.74
C LEU A 467 -10.31 7.45 -22.66
N ASP A 468 -9.32 8.29 -22.40
CA ASP A 468 -8.17 8.50 -23.30
C ASP A 468 -6.92 7.67 -22.94
N LEU A 469 -7.12 6.47 -22.38
CA LEU A 469 -6.02 5.59 -21.97
C LEU A 469 -5.71 4.53 -23.04
N ASN A 470 -4.46 4.51 -23.50
CA ASN A 470 -3.97 3.51 -24.46
C ASN A 470 -3.49 2.20 -23.80
N ASP A 471 -3.50 2.13 -22.45
CA ASP A 471 -2.89 1.04 -21.67
C ASP A 471 -3.82 0.41 -20.61
N THR A 472 -5.14 0.58 -20.75
CA THR A 472 -6.17 0.15 -19.78
C THR A 472 -5.99 -1.29 -19.30
N ASP A 473 -5.86 -2.25 -20.21
CA ASP A 473 -5.74 -3.68 -19.86
C ASP A 473 -4.46 -3.99 -19.05
N ALA A 474 -3.31 -3.45 -19.49
CA ALA A 474 -2.04 -3.59 -18.80
C ALA A 474 -2.06 -2.92 -17.41
N ARG A 475 -2.73 -1.77 -17.30
CA ARG A 475 -2.92 -1.01 -16.06
C ARG A 475 -3.77 -1.78 -15.05
N LEU A 476 -4.87 -2.40 -15.50
CA LEU A 476 -5.70 -3.27 -14.66
C LEU A 476 -4.89 -4.48 -14.19
N HIS A 477 -4.27 -5.24 -15.08
CA HIS A 477 -3.41 -6.38 -14.70
C HIS A 477 -2.35 -6.00 -13.67
N ARG A 478 -1.69 -4.84 -13.84
CA ARG A 478 -0.70 -4.31 -12.90
C ARG A 478 -1.31 -4.02 -11.53
N ALA A 479 -2.48 -3.38 -11.47
CA ALA A 479 -3.12 -3.05 -10.20
C ALA A 479 -3.50 -4.30 -9.41
N PHE A 480 -4.07 -5.31 -10.09
CA PHE A 480 -4.42 -6.59 -9.48
C PHE A 480 -3.18 -7.34 -8.97
N LEU A 481 -2.13 -7.40 -9.78
CA LEU A 481 -0.85 -7.99 -9.38
C LEU A 481 -0.28 -7.28 -8.15
N ARG A 482 -0.23 -5.93 -8.15
CA ARG A 482 0.28 -5.14 -7.03
C ARG A 482 -0.56 -5.32 -5.77
N ALA A 483 -1.88 -5.44 -5.89
CA ALA A 483 -2.74 -5.73 -4.76
C ALA A 483 -2.43 -7.10 -4.13
N GLN A 484 -2.08 -8.12 -4.93
CA GLN A 484 -1.57 -9.40 -4.41
C GLN A 484 -0.20 -9.26 -3.73
N VAL A 485 0.71 -8.50 -4.34
CA VAL A 485 2.09 -8.30 -3.85
C VAL A 485 2.10 -7.59 -2.50
N TYR A 486 1.30 -6.54 -2.35
CA TYR A 486 1.29 -5.70 -1.15
C TYR A 486 0.17 -6.08 -0.15
N GLY A 487 -0.67 -7.05 -0.52
CA GLY A 487 -1.77 -7.55 0.29
C GLY A 487 -2.84 -6.50 0.56
N SER A 488 -3.22 -5.74 -0.47
CA SER A 488 -4.28 -4.73 -0.43
C SER A 488 -5.56 -5.26 -1.07
N GLY A 489 -6.65 -4.52 -0.88
CA GLY A 489 -7.83 -4.60 -1.76
C GLY A 489 -7.65 -3.75 -3.01
N LEU A 490 -8.73 -3.66 -3.78
CA LEU A 490 -8.84 -2.82 -4.97
C LEU A 490 -10.02 -1.86 -4.84
N ASN A 491 -9.89 -0.72 -5.49
CA ASN A 491 -10.97 0.22 -5.71
C ASN A 491 -11.36 0.17 -7.20
N ILE A 492 -12.57 -0.32 -7.49
CA ILE A 492 -13.12 -0.30 -8.85
C ILE A 492 -13.81 1.04 -9.09
N GLU A 493 -13.72 1.57 -10.30
CA GLU A 493 -14.05 2.98 -10.53
C GLU A 493 -15.02 3.14 -11.70
N ILE A 494 -16.08 3.92 -11.48
CA ILE A 494 -16.92 4.48 -12.53
C ILE A 494 -17.18 5.96 -12.24
N ASP A 495 -17.26 6.78 -13.29
CA ASP A 495 -17.63 8.19 -13.18
C ASP A 495 -19.14 8.40 -13.27
N SER A 496 -19.60 9.60 -12.94
CA SER A 496 -21.02 9.99 -12.99
C SER A 496 -21.49 10.30 -14.41
N TYR A 497 -21.43 9.30 -15.29
CA TYR A 497 -21.84 9.45 -16.69
C TYR A 497 -23.32 9.84 -16.81
N SER A 498 -23.59 10.84 -17.65
CA SER A 498 -24.95 11.20 -18.08
C SER A 498 -25.50 10.19 -19.09
N PRO A 499 -26.82 10.21 -19.39
CA PRO A 499 -27.40 9.36 -20.42
C PRO A 499 -26.75 9.50 -21.81
N HIS A 500 -26.16 10.67 -22.11
CA HIS A 500 -25.43 10.88 -23.37
C HIS A 500 -24.00 10.32 -23.36
N GLN A 501 -23.43 10.06 -22.18
CA GLN A 501 -22.04 9.58 -22.03
C GLN A 501 -21.96 8.10 -21.65
N ILE A 502 -23.04 7.51 -21.12
CA ILE A 502 -23.00 6.17 -20.53
C ILE A 502 -22.59 5.09 -21.52
N ALA A 503 -23.00 5.20 -22.79
CA ALA A 503 -22.61 4.25 -23.82
C ALA A 503 -21.08 4.20 -23.97
N SER A 504 -20.43 5.36 -24.06
CA SER A 504 -18.97 5.48 -24.20
C SER A 504 -18.22 5.16 -22.89
N GLY A 505 -18.80 5.51 -21.74
CA GLY A 505 -18.18 5.32 -20.41
C GLY A 505 -18.33 3.92 -19.82
N SER A 506 -19.33 3.15 -20.28
CA SER A 506 -19.64 1.83 -19.72
C SER A 506 -18.57 0.76 -20.00
N GLY A 507 -17.84 0.87 -21.11
CA GLY A 507 -16.81 -0.09 -21.52
C GLY A 507 -15.72 -0.25 -20.46
N ASN A 508 -15.14 0.86 -20.01
CA ASN A 508 -14.08 0.84 -18.99
C ASN A 508 -14.58 0.20 -17.70
N PHE A 509 -15.80 0.50 -17.25
CA PHE A 509 -16.34 -0.12 -16.03
C PHE A 509 -16.56 -1.63 -16.20
N MET A 510 -17.02 -2.07 -17.38
CA MET A 510 -17.13 -3.50 -17.68
C MET A 510 -15.76 -4.20 -17.66
N ASP A 511 -14.68 -3.53 -18.07
CA ASP A 511 -13.31 -4.07 -17.97
C ASP A 511 -12.89 -4.27 -16.50
N TYR A 512 -13.27 -3.35 -15.59
CA TYR A 512 -13.06 -3.56 -14.15
C TYR A 512 -13.80 -4.79 -13.63
N LEU A 513 -15.07 -4.96 -13.99
CA LEU A 513 -15.90 -6.08 -13.53
C LEU A 513 -15.39 -7.41 -14.10
N GLU A 514 -15.00 -7.43 -15.38
CA GLU A 514 -14.39 -8.59 -16.02
C GLU A 514 -13.09 -8.98 -15.31
N MET A 515 -12.21 -8.02 -15.03
CA MET A 515 -10.96 -8.27 -14.32
C MET A 515 -11.20 -8.76 -12.89
N ALA A 516 -12.19 -8.20 -12.19
CA ALA A 516 -12.58 -8.63 -10.86
C ALA A 516 -12.96 -10.13 -10.87
N ASN A 517 -13.77 -10.56 -11.83
CA ASN A 517 -14.14 -11.95 -11.99
C ASN A 517 -12.94 -12.83 -12.39
N ARG A 518 -12.13 -12.36 -13.35
CA ARG A 518 -10.94 -13.08 -13.85
C ARG A 518 -9.93 -13.37 -12.73
N TYR A 519 -9.72 -12.41 -11.83
CA TYR A 519 -8.85 -12.53 -10.67
C TYR A 519 -9.53 -13.07 -9.40
N ARG A 520 -10.80 -13.46 -9.50
CA ARG A 520 -11.59 -14.06 -8.40
C ARG A 520 -11.69 -13.15 -7.18
N LEU A 521 -11.91 -11.85 -7.41
CA LEU A 521 -12.20 -10.86 -6.37
C LEU A 521 -13.54 -11.03 -5.62
N PRO A 522 -14.61 -11.59 -6.19
CA PRO A 522 -15.86 -11.74 -5.44
C PRO A 522 -15.61 -12.39 -4.06
N GLY A 523 -16.02 -11.70 -3.00
CA GLY A 523 -15.82 -12.11 -1.61
C GLY A 523 -14.41 -11.91 -1.01
N GLN A 524 -13.54 -11.13 -1.64
CA GLN A 524 -12.15 -10.89 -1.19
C GLN A 524 -11.91 -9.51 -0.55
N SER A 525 -12.91 -8.62 -0.55
CA SER A 525 -12.84 -7.19 -0.22
C SER A 525 -12.47 -6.29 -1.39
N LEU A 526 -13.44 -5.48 -1.80
CA LEU A 526 -13.29 -4.39 -2.75
C LEU A 526 -14.01 -3.15 -2.24
N ILE A 527 -13.59 -1.99 -2.70
CA ILE A 527 -14.39 -0.76 -2.61
C ILE A 527 -14.73 -0.28 -4.02
N MET A 528 -15.77 0.54 -4.13
CA MET A 528 -16.17 1.15 -5.40
C MET A 528 -16.20 2.67 -5.27
N TYR A 529 -15.53 3.32 -6.21
CA TYR A 529 -15.72 4.73 -6.54
C TYR A 529 -16.78 4.87 -7.63
N GLN A 530 -17.73 5.76 -7.43
CA GLN A 530 -18.89 5.90 -8.31
C GLN A 530 -19.22 7.37 -8.68
N GLY A 531 -18.34 8.31 -8.35
CA GLY A 531 -18.70 9.74 -8.34
C GLY A 531 -19.86 10.03 -7.38
N THR A 532 -20.85 10.80 -7.83
CA THR A 532 -21.91 11.35 -6.96
C THR A 532 -23.01 10.34 -6.63
N ASP A 533 -23.57 9.67 -7.63
CA ASP A 533 -24.84 8.93 -7.52
C ASP A 533 -24.97 7.81 -8.57
N MET A 534 -23.88 7.38 -9.20
CA MET A 534 -23.93 6.50 -10.37
C MET A 534 -24.62 5.15 -10.09
N VAL A 535 -24.42 4.55 -8.92
CA VAL A 535 -25.11 3.30 -8.54
C VAL A 535 -26.62 3.51 -8.38
N ASN A 536 -27.04 4.67 -7.86
CA ASN A 536 -28.46 5.01 -7.80
C ASN A 536 -29.03 5.10 -9.22
N ARG A 537 -28.38 5.87 -10.11
CA ARG A 537 -28.79 6.00 -11.52
C ARG A 537 -28.85 4.66 -12.24
N MET A 538 -27.84 3.80 -12.02
CA MET A 538 -27.80 2.44 -12.54
C MET A 538 -29.05 1.61 -12.19
N ALA A 539 -29.66 1.86 -11.03
CA ALA A 539 -30.81 1.11 -10.54
C ALA A 539 -32.16 1.79 -10.82
N THR A 540 -32.19 3.11 -11.04
CA THR A 540 -33.44 3.89 -11.10
C THR A 540 -33.75 4.43 -12.49
N TYR A 541 -32.76 4.62 -13.35
CA TYR A 541 -33.00 5.13 -14.70
C TYR A 541 -33.62 4.04 -15.56
N ASN A 542 -34.66 4.40 -16.31
CA ASN A 542 -35.29 3.50 -17.28
C ASN A 542 -34.45 3.44 -18.58
N ASP A 543 -33.23 2.92 -18.46
CA ASP A 543 -32.29 2.76 -19.56
C ASP A 543 -31.58 1.40 -19.48
N SER A 544 -31.52 0.70 -20.62
CA SER A 544 -31.00 -0.67 -20.68
C SER A 544 -29.50 -0.78 -20.34
N THR A 545 -28.71 0.26 -20.60
CA THR A 545 -27.27 0.28 -20.31
C THR A 545 -27.03 0.42 -18.82
N TYR A 546 -27.71 1.37 -18.16
CA TYR A 546 -27.66 1.54 -16.71
C TYR A 546 -28.09 0.26 -15.98
N ASN A 547 -29.23 -0.31 -16.37
CA ASN A 547 -29.77 -1.54 -15.77
C ASN A 547 -28.84 -2.75 -15.98
N ARG A 548 -28.16 -2.83 -17.14
CA ARG A 548 -27.12 -3.84 -17.37
C ARG A 548 -25.96 -3.65 -16.40
N LEU A 549 -25.39 -2.46 -16.29
CA LEU A 549 -24.25 -2.20 -15.40
C LEU A 549 -24.60 -2.51 -13.94
N TYR A 550 -25.82 -2.19 -13.50
CA TYR A 550 -26.29 -2.52 -12.15
C TYR A 550 -26.30 -4.03 -11.88
N ARG A 551 -26.80 -4.82 -12.84
CA ARG A 551 -26.85 -6.28 -12.75
C ARG A 551 -25.45 -6.89 -12.77
N GLU A 552 -24.56 -6.42 -13.67
CA GLU A 552 -23.19 -6.93 -13.75
C GLU A 552 -22.38 -6.58 -12.49
N LEU A 553 -22.62 -5.39 -11.92
CA LEU A 553 -22.06 -5.00 -10.63
C LEU A 553 -22.55 -5.95 -9.53
N TYR A 554 -23.86 -6.19 -9.40
CA TYR A 554 -24.39 -7.15 -8.43
C TYR A 554 -23.76 -8.54 -8.59
N ASN A 555 -23.69 -9.05 -9.82
CA ASN A 555 -23.05 -10.34 -10.12
C ASN A 555 -21.58 -10.40 -9.73
N THR A 556 -20.86 -9.28 -9.80
CA THR A 556 -19.43 -9.21 -9.43
C THR A 556 -19.24 -9.10 -7.90
N LEU A 557 -20.24 -8.61 -7.18
CA LEU A 557 -20.22 -8.47 -5.72
C LEU A 557 -20.52 -9.80 -4.98
N HIS A 558 -20.98 -10.83 -5.69
CA HIS A 558 -21.45 -12.12 -5.16
C HIS A 558 -20.80 -13.31 -5.86
#